data_AF-A0A7Y5J687-F1
#
_entry.id   AF-A0A7Y5J687-F1
#
_cell.length_a   1.000
_cell.length_b   1.000
_cell.length_c   1.000
_cell.angle_alpha   90.00
_cell.angle_beta   90.00
_cell.angle_gamma   90.00
#
_symmetry.space_group_name_H-M   'P 1'
#
loop_
_entity.id
_entity.type
_entity.pdbx_description
1 polymer ?
#
loop_
_entity_poly.entity_id
_entity_poly.type
_entity_poly.pdbx_seq_one_letter_code
_entity_poly.pdbx_strand_id
1 'polypeptide(L)'
;MNTTGIGIGIAIGVIVGAIVGYLLIRLFSKNAVQSKVEEMNAKADQAVKEARLSAKRIIDEAETKSEKIISQAEIENEKIKQRKIQEAKEKFNRYRSEFESEKSNHVVEMKEREMMVKSMESELRQKEEKFDDRVKKLESQRSELEQKESDIKAIRENLDLQLKVVSKKKEELDAANDLRIRELEKVAALSQQEAKEQLLEAIKGKAETEAMALIKDTIEQAKATANKEAKKIVIQTIQRMCAEYTIENTVSVFNLDSDDLKGQIIGREGRNIRALEAATGAEIIVDD
;
A
#
# COMPACT_ATOMS: atom_id res chain seq x y z
N MET A 1 58.35 -4.24 192.22
CA MET A 1 58.30 -5.48 191.41
C MET A 1 57.74 -5.14 190.04
N ASN A 2 58.47 -5.56 188.99
CA ASN A 2 58.28 -5.28 187.56
C ASN A 2 56.97 -5.85 186.98
N THR A 3 56.39 -5.15 185.97
CA THR A 3 55.87 -5.68 184.67
C THR A 3 55.00 -4.68 183.88
N THR A 4 55.42 -3.41 183.71
CA THR A 4 54.70 -2.37 182.92
C THR A 4 55.16 -2.22 181.45
N GLY A 5 55.81 -3.23 180.86
CA GLY A 5 56.48 -3.10 179.54
C GLY A 5 55.87 -3.82 178.32
N ILE A 6 54.85 -4.68 178.46
CA ILE A 6 54.46 -5.63 177.39
C ILE A 6 53.13 -5.25 176.67
N GLY A 7 52.27 -4.41 177.27
CA GLY A 7 50.97 -4.06 176.67
C GLY A 7 51.01 -3.06 175.51
N ILE A 8 51.98 -2.14 175.49
CA ILE A 8 52.03 -1.04 174.50
C ILE A 8 52.56 -1.50 173.14
N GLY A 9 53.43 -2.51 173.09
CA GLY A 9 53.96 -3.05 171.83
C GLY A 9 52.91 -3.78 170.96
N ILE A 10 51.92 -4.44 171.59
CA ILE A 10 50.88 -5.20 170.88
C ILE A 10 49.86 -4.25 170.24
N ALA A 11 49.47 -3.17 170.94
CA ALA A 11 48.50 -2.20 170.41
C ALA A 11 49.04 -1.43 169.19
N ILE A 12 50.33 -1.09 169.19
CA ILE A 12 50.98 -0.42 168.04
C ILE A 12 51.09 -1.39 166.85
N GLY A 13 51.40 -2.67 167.09
CA GLY A 13 51.45 -3.69 166.04
C GLY A 13 50.11 -3.92 165.33
N VAL A 14 48.99 -3.89 166.07
CA VAL A 14 47.65 -4.06 165.50
C VAL A 14 47.22 -2.85 164.67
N ILE A 15 47.51 -1.63 165.12
CA ILE A 15 47.16 -0.40 164.38
C ILE A 15 47.98 -0.29 163.10
N VAL A 16 49.29 -0.58 163.16
CA VAL A 16 50.15 -0.59 161.98
C VAL A 16 49.73 -1.72 161.02
N GLY A 17 49.40 -2.91 161.55
CA GLY A 17 48.87 -4.02 160.75
C GLY A 17 47.53 -3.69 160.06
N ALA A 18 46.63 -2.97 160.74
CA ALA A 18 45.35 -2.55 160.17
C ALA A 18 45.50 -1.44 159.12
N ILE A 19 46.41 -0.48 159.32
CA ILE A 19 46.70 0.57 158.34
C ILE A 19 47.39 0.00 157.10
N VAL A 20 48.37 -0.89 157.29
CA VAL A 20 49.04 -1.60 156.19
C VAL A 20 48.05 -2.51 155.47
N GLY A 21 47.19 -3.24 156.20
CA GLY A 21 46.12 -4.07 155.64
C GLY A 21 45.10 -3.26 154.84
N TYR A 22 44.65 -2.11 155.35
CA TYR A 22 43.72 -1.21 154.66
C TYR A 22 44.36 -0.58 153.41
N LEU A 23 45.62 -0.15 153.49
CA LEU A 23 46.36 0.36 152.34
C LEU A 23 46.56 -0.72 151.28
N LEU A 24 46.89 -1.95 151.67
CA LEU A 24 47.02 -3.09 150.76
C LEU A 24 45.68 -3.44 150.10
N ILE A 25 44.58 -3.54 150.86
CA ILE A 25 43.24 -3.80 150.31
C ILE A 25 42.80 -2.68 149.36
N ARG A 26 43.08 -1.41 149.70
CA ARG A 26 42.75 -0.27 148.85
C ARG A 26 43.58 -0.24 147.56
N LEU A 27 44.86 -0.61 147.63
CA LEU A 27 45.73 -0.77 146.45
C LEU A 27 45.29 -1.94 145.57
N PHE A 28 45.01 -3.11 146.14
CA PHE A 28 44.53 -4.29 145.41
C PHE A 28 43.13 -4.09 144.84
N SER A 29 42.21 -3.44 145.56
CA SER A 29 40.85 -3.15 145.08
C SER A 29 40.86 -2.09 143.97
N LYS A 30 41.70 -1.06 144.07
CA LYS A 30 41.83 -0.05 143.01
C LYS A 30 42.46 -0.66 141.75
N ASN A 31 43.47 -1.52 141.88
CA ASN A 31 44.07 -2.25 140.76
C ASN A 31 43.08 -3.27 140.13
N ALA A 32 42.26 -3.97 140.93
CA ALA A 32 41.26 -4.92 140.44
C ALA A 32 40.06 -4.24 139.76
N VAL A 33 39.65 -3.05 140.23
CA VAL A 33 38.63 -2.23 139.56
C VAL A 33 39.19 -1.64 138.27
N GLN A 34 40.44 -1.16 138.28
CA GLN A 34 41.09 -0.61 137.10
C GLN A 34 41.32 -1.67 136.03
N SER A 35 41.73 -2.89 136.38
CA SER A 35 41.85 -4.00 135.43
C SER A 35 40.50 -4.42 134.84
N LYS A 36 39.42 -4.40 135.64
CA LYS A 36 38.07 -4.74 135.17
C LYS A 36 37.45 -3.64 134.30
N VAL A 37 37.75 -2.37 134.57
CA VAL A 37 37.38 -1.23 133.72
C VAL A 37 38.15 -1.27 132.40
N GLU A 38 39.46 -1.60 132.42
CA GLU A 38 40.25 -1.81 131.21
C GLU A 38 39.73 -2.99 130.38
N GLU A 39 39.35 -4.12 131.02
CA GLU A 39 38.74 -5.25 130.32
C GLU A 39 37.38 -4.90 129.69
N MET A 40 36.54 -4.11 130.39
CA MET A 40 35.27 -3.63 129.86
C MET A 40 35.45 -2.65 128.70
N ASN A 41 36.40 -1.72 128.80
CA ASN A 41 36.73 -0.80 127.72
C ASN A 41 37.30 -1.55 126.51
N ALA A 42 38.15 -2.56 126.71
CA ALA A 42 38.67 -3.41 125.65
C ALA A 42 37.55 -4.19 124.94
N LYS A 43 36.56 -4.72 125.69
CA LYS A 43 35.37 -5.36 125.12
C LYS A 43 34.48 -4.36 124.37
N ALA A 44 34.32 -3.14 124.88
CA ALA A 44 33.57 -2.09 124.20
C ALA A 44 34.26 -1.63 122.91
N ASP A 45 35.59 -1.45 122.93
CA ASP A 45 36.40 -1.13 121.76
C ASP A 45 36.37 -2.24 120.72
N GLN A 46 36.39 -3.51 121.16
CA GLN A 46 36.21 -4.66 120.27
C GLN A 46 34.81 -4.66 119.65
N ALA A 47 33.75 -4.41 120.43
CA ALA A 47 32.39 -4.31 119.92
C ALA A 47 32.21 -3.15 118.93
N VAL A 48 32.81 -1.98 119.20
CA VAL A 48 32.81 -0.84 118.28
C VAL A 48 33.59 -1.15 117.01
N LYS A 49 34.72 -1.87 117.11
CA LYS A 49 35.51 -2.30 115.95
C LYS A 49 34.75 -3.30 115.10
N GLU A 50 34.09 -4.28 115.71
CA GLU A 50 33.23 -5.26 115.03
C GLU A 50 32.03 -4.58 114.37
N ALA A 51 31.39 -3.62 115.04
CA ALA A 51 30.30 -2.82 114.46
C ALA A 51 30.75 -1.93 113.29
N ARG A 52 31.97 -1.35 113.35
CA ARG A 52 32.55 -0.60 112.23
C ARG A 52 32.88 -1.51 111.05
N LEU A 53 33.42 -2.70 111.31
CA LEU A 53 33.71 -3.68 110.26
C LEU A 53 32.43 -4.23 109.61
N SER A 54 31.37 -4.48 110.39
CA SER A 54 30.09 -4.90 109.84
C SER A 54 29.41 -3.78 109.05
N ALA A 55 29.44 -2.54 109.55
CA ALA A 55 28.95 -1.37 108.80
C ALA A 55 29.72 -1.15 107.50
N LYS A 56 31.06 -1.25 107.54
CA LYS A 56 31.91 -1.18 106.35
C LYS A 56 31.57 -2.29 105.36
N ARG A 57 31.42 -3.53 105.83
CA ARG A 57 31.02 -4.65 104.97
C ARG A 57 29.65 -4.43 104.31
N ILE A 58 28.68 -3.88 105.05
CA ILE A 58 27.36 -3.56 104.49
C ILE A 58 27.46 -2.47 103.43
N ILE A 59 28.30 -1.44 103.65
CA ILE A 59 28.57 -0.39 102.66
C ILE A 59 29.26 -0.97 101.43
N ASP A 60 30.33 -1.75 101.59
CA ASP A 60 31.07 -2.37 100.49
C ASP A 60 30.14 -3.33 99.68
N GLU A 61 29.27 -4.10 100.36
CA GLU A 61 28.27 -4.96 99.72
C GLU A 61 27.19 -4.15 98.98
N ALA A 62 26.76 -3.00 99.53
CA ALA A 62 25.82 -2.09 98.89
C ALA A 62 26.43 -1.38 97.68
N GLU A 63 27.69 -0.92 97.77
CA GLU A 63 28.46 -0.33 96.67
C GLU A 63 28.63 -1.35 95.55
N THR A 64 29.08 -2.57 95.86
CA THR A 64 29.23 -3.64 94.86
C THR A 64 27.89 -3.98 94.18
N LYS A 65 26.78 -4.00 94.93
CA LYS A 65 25.44 -4.21 94.35
C LYS A 65 25.03 -3.04 93.46
N SER A 66 25.29 -1.81 93.88
CA SER A 66 25.00 -0.60 93.10
C SER A 66 25.80 -0.59 91.80
N GLU A 67 27.11 -0.85 91.86
CA GLU A 67 27.97 -0.97 90.69
C GLU A 67 27.49 -2.07 89.73
N LYS A 68 27.09 -3.23 90.25
CA LYS A 68 26.50 -4.30 89.42
C LYS A 68 25.21 -3.85 88.75
N ILE A 69 24.32 -3.16 89.45
CA ILE A 69 23.06 -2.65 88.87
C ILE A 69 23.36 -1.62 87.79
N ILE A 70 24.28 -0.68 88.02
CA ILE A 70 24.69 0.34 87.05
C ILE A 70 25.31 -0.33 85.82
N SER A 71 26.27 -1.22 86.01
CA SER A 71 26.91 -1.97 84.93
C SER A 71 25.90 -2.79 84.12
N GLN A 72 24.96 -3.46 84.79
CA GLN A 72 23.89 -4.20 84.12
C GLN A 72 22.97 -3.25 83.33
N ALA A 73 22.63 -2.09 83.89
CA ALA A 73 21.82 -1.08 83.22
C ALA A 73 22.53 -0.48 82.00
N GLU A 74 23.84 -0.24 82.07
CA GLU A 74 24.68 0.23 80.96
C GLU A 74 24.74 -0.81 79.84
N ILE A 75 24.97 -2.08 80.17
CA ILE A 75 24.98 -3.18 79.19
C ILE A 75 23.62 -3.31 78.51
N GLU A 76 22.52 -3.27 79.26
CA GLU A 76 21.18 -3.34 78.67
C GLU A 76 20.85 -2.08 77.85
N ASN A 77 21.30 -0.90 78.27
CA ASN A 77 21.14 0.34 77.50
C ASN A 77 21.89 0.25 76.17
N GLU A 78 23.14 -0.21 76.18
CA GLU A 78 23.95 -0.36 74.97
C GLU A 78 23.34 -1.42 74.04
N LYS A 79 22.82 -2.54 74.58
CA LYS A 79 22.05 -3.53 73.79
C LYS A 79 20.78 -2.93 73.20
N ILE A 80 20.02 -2.12 73.94
CA ILE A 80 18.82 -1.45 73.44
C ILE A 80 19.19 -0.49 72.31
N LYS A 81 20.24 0.32 72.51
CA LYS A 81 20.75 1.26 71.52
C LYS A 81 21.19 0.55 70.24
N GLN A 82 21.99 -0.51 70.35
CA GLN A 82 22.41 -1.31 69.20
C GLN A 82 21.22 -1.95 68.48
N ARG A 83 20.25 -2.51 69.20
CA ARG A 83 18.99 -3.03 68.61
C ARG A 83 18.22 -1.94 67.87
N LYS A 84 18.09 -0.74 68.44
CA LYS A 84 17.38 0.38 67.81
C LYS A 84 18.11 0.89 66.56
N ILE A 85 19.43 0.95 66.58
CA ILE A 85 20.24 1.29 65.41
C ILE A 85 20.07 0.23 64.32
N GLN A 86 20.08 -1.05 64.68
CA GLN A 86 19.88 -2.14 63.74
C GLN A 86 18.46 -2.12 63.13
N GLU A 87 17.42 -1.98 63.95
CA GLU A 87 16.03 -1.81 63.50
C GLU A 87 15.89 -0.59 62.55
N ALA A 88 16.53 0.53 62.88
CA ALA A 88 16.52 1.72 62.03
C ALA A 88 17.23 1.47 60.70
N LYS A 89 18.37 0.77 60.72
CA LYS A 89 19.13 0.41 59.51
C LYS A 89 18.36 -0.57 58.62
N GLU A 90 17.68 -1.55 59.21
CA GLU A 90 16.82 -2.49 58.49
C GLU A 90 15.62 -1.79 57.85
N LYS A 91 14.94 -0.91 58.59
CA LYS A 91 13.85 -0.08 58.03
C LYS A 91 14.35 0.82 56.91
N PHE A 92 15.49 1.48 57.09
CA PHE A 92 16.08 2.34 56.06
C PHE A 92 16.42 1.55 54.79
N ASN A 93 17.07 0.39 54.94
CA ASN A 93 17.40 -0.47 53.80
C ASN A 93 16.14 -1.00 53.10
N ARG A 94 15.11 -1.37 53.87
CA ARG A 94 13.82 -1.80 53.33
C ARG A 94 13.16 -0.68 52.52
N TYR A 95 13.00 0.52 53.09
CA TYR A 95 12.41 1.65 52.39
C TYR A 95 13.23 2.06 51.16
N ARG A 96 14.56 2.00 51.24
CA ARG A 96 15.43 2.24 50.10
C ARG A 96 15.20 1.21 48.99
N SER A 97 15.11 -0.07 49.33
CA SER A 97 14.85 -1.14 48.35
C SER A 97 13.47 -1.03 47.74
N GLU A 98 12.45 -0.72 48.53
CA GLU A 98 11.07 -0.49 48.04
C GLU A 98 11.04 0.71 47.08
N PHE A 99 11.68 1.82 47.44
CA PHE A 99 11.80 3.01 46.60
C PHE A 99 12.59 2.75 45.30
N GLU A 100 13.72 2.03 45.37
CA GLU A 100 14.50 1.67 44.18
C GLU A 100 13.69 0.76 43.24
N SER A 101 12.92 -0.18 43.79
CA SER A 101 12.04 -1.05 43.02
C SER A 101 10.88 -0.28 42.38
N GLU A 102 10.20 0.58 43.13
CA GLU A 102 9.10 1.41 42.63
C GLU A 102 9.58 2.37 41.54
N LYS A 103 10.73 3.03 41.75
CA LYS A 103 11.38 3.86 40.75
C LYS A 103 11.71 3.08 39.48
N SER A 104 12.24 1.86 39.62
CA SER A 104 12.55 1.01 38.47
C SER A 104 11.27 0.66 37.69
N ASN A 105 10.21 0.26 38.38
CA ASN A 105 8.92 -0.06 37.76
C ASN A 105 8.34 1.18 37.05
N HIS A 106 8.41 2.35 37.67
CA HIS A 106 7.91 3.59 37.09
C HIS A 106 8.70 4.01 35.85
N VAL A 107 10.02 3.81 35.82
CA VAL A 107 10.84 4.05 34.62
C VAL A 107 10.46 3.11 33.49
N VAL A 108 10.15 1.84 33.77
CA VAL A 108 9.68 0.89 32.76
C VAL A 108 8.31 1.30 32.23
N GLU A 109 7.35 1.60 33.11
CA GLU A 109 6.01 2.05 32.74
C GLU A 109 6.05 3.34 31.88
N MET A 110 6.90 4.30 32.25
CA MET A 110 7.10 5.52 31.47
C MET A 110 7.66 5.23 30.08
N LYS A 111 8.65 4.32 29.96
CA LYS A 111 9.18 3.91 28.65
C LYS A 111 8.13 3.19 27.80
N GLU A 112 7.33 2.31 28.38
CA GLU A 112 6.23 1.65 27.67
C GLU A 112 5.21 2.66 27.16
N ARG A 113 4.86 3.65 27.99
CA ARG A 113 3.95 4.73 27.63
C ARG A 113 4.53 5.63 26.53
N GLU A 114 5.80 5.99 26.61
CA GLU A 114 6.51 6.75 25.55
C GLU A 114 6.52 5.97 24.23
N MET A 115 6.79 4.67 24.27
CA MET A 115 6.75 3.82 23.07
C MET A 115 5.34 3.74 22.47
N MET A 116 4.31 3.60 23.32
CA MET A 116 2.91 3.60 22.87
C MET A 116 2.53 4.95 22.22
N VAL A 117 2.88 6.07 22.86
CA VAL A 117 2.63 7.41 22.30
C VAL A 117 3.32 7.58 20.96
N LYS A 118 4.60 7.20 20.85
CA LYS A 118 5.36 7.27 19.60
C LYS A 118 4.75 6.41 18.49
N SER A 119 4.23 5.23 18.84
CA SER A 119 3.51 4.38 17.88
C SER A 119 2.23 5.06 17.40
N MET A 120 1.44 5.62 18.32
CA MET A 120 0.21 6.34 17.98
C MET A 120 0.49 7.57 17.12
N GLU A 121 1.54 8.34 17.41
CA GLU A 121 1.96 9.48 16.60
C GLU A 121 2.37 9.06 15.18
N SER A 122 3.11 7.94 15.05
CA SER A 122 3.47 7.40 13.75
C SER A 122 2.25 6.97 12.94
N GLU A 123 1.28 6.28 13.58
CA GLU A 123 0.03 5.90 12.92
C GLU A 123 -0.82 7.12 12.53
N LEU A 124 -0.88 8.13 13.39
CA LEU A 124 -1.60 9.38 13.12
C LEU A 124 -0.99 10.10 11.93
N ARG A 125 0.35 10.22 11.89
CA ARG A 125 1.07 10.84 10.77
C ARG A 125 0.82 10.12 9.45
N GLN A 126 0.78 8.78 9.45
CA GLN A 126 0.44 8.00 8.26
C GLN A 126 -1.02 8.22 7.81
N LYS A 127 -1.95 8.41 8.77
CA LYS A 127 -3.34 8.74 8.45
C LYS A 127 -3.48 10.15 7.89
N GLU A 128 -2.74 11.12 8.43
CA GLU A 128 -2.68 12.49 7.92
C GLU A 128 -2.15 12.52 6.49
N GLU A 129 -1.04 11.84 6.20
CA GLU A 129 -0.49 11.77 4.84
C GLU A 129 -1.48 11.15 3.84
N LYS A 130 -2.14 10.05 4.22
CA LYS A 130 -3.20 9.43 3.40
C LYS A 130 -4.40 10.36 3.21
N PHE A 131 -4.72 11.17 4.21
CA PHE A 131 -5.82 12.13 4.12
C PHE A 131 -5.46 13.26 3.17
N ASP A 132 -4.26 13.83 3.28
CA ASP A 132 -3.75 14.87 2.39
C ASP A 132 -3.70 14.41 0.92
N ASP A 133 -3.24 13.20 0.67
CA ASP A 133 -3.25 12.62 -0.68
C ASP A 133 -4.67 12.46 -1.23
N ARG A 134 -5.62 12.10 -0.36
CA ARG A 134 -7.03 12.00 -0.75
C ARG A 134 -7.64 13.36 -1.03
N VAL A 135 -7.29 14.39 -0.25
CA VAL A 135 -7.71 15.78 -0.48
C VAL A 135 -7.17 16.26 -1.83
N LYS A 136 -5.87 16.11 -2.11
CA LYS A 136 -5.27 16.49 -3.40
C LYS A 136 -5.95 15.79 -4.58
N LYS A 137 -6.25 14.48 -4.44
CA LYS A 137 -6.96 13.73 -5.48
C LYS A 137 -8.36 14.28 -5.72
N LEU A 138 -9.10 14.60 -4.66
CA LEU A 138 -10.43 15.19 -4.76
C LEU A 138 -10.39 16.59 -5.39
N GLU A 139 -9.40 17.41 -5.06
CA GLU A 139 -9.20 18.72 -5.68
C GLU A 139 -8.91 18.61 -7.19
N SER A 140 -8.04 17.67 -7.58
CA SER A 140 -7.78 17.38 -9.01
C SER A 140 -9.06 16.96 -9.74
N GLN A 141 -9.81 16.02 -9.15
CA GLN A 141 -11.09 15.56 -9.73
C GLN A 141 -12.12 16.68 -9.84
N ARG A 142 -12.17 17.57 -8.83
CA ARG A 142 -13.04 18.73 -8.85
C ARG A 142 -12.65 19.69 -9.97
N SER A 143 -11.36 19.99 -10.12
CA SER A 143 -10.88 20.85 -11.22
C SER A 143 -11.18 20.26 -12.60
N GLU A 144 -11.00 18.94 -12.78
CA GLU A 144 -11.38 18.25 -14.02
C GLU A 144 -12.89 18.33 -14.30
N LEU A 145 -13.72 18.20 -13.27
CA LEU A 145 -15.17 18.33 -13.40
C LEU A 145 -15.59 19.76 -13.75
N GLU A 146 -15.00 20.76 -13.10
CA GLU A 146 -15.25 22.17 -13.41
C GLU A 146 -14.86 22.52 -14.86
N GLN A 147 -13.73 21.98 -15.35
CA GLN A 147 -13.34 22.15 -16.76
C GLN A 147 -14.35 21.50 -17.71
N LYS A 148 -14.75 20.25 -17.44
CA LYS A 148 -15.76 19.55 -18.26
C LYS A 148 -17.09 20.26 -18.27
N GLU A 149 -17.50 20.83 -17.14
CA GLU A 149 -18.75 21.59 -17.04
C GLU A 149 -18.69 22.87 -17.88
N SER A 150 -17.56 23.58 -17.86
CA SER A 150 -17.31 24.73 -18.74
C SER A 150 -17.34 24.34 -20.21
N ASP A 151 -16.69 23.24 -20.60
CA ASP A 151 -16.66 22.76 -21.98
C ASP A 151 -18.07 22.37 -22.46
N ILE A 152 -18.84 21.65 -21.63
CA ILE A 152 -20.23 21.28 -21.92
C ILE A 152 -21.10 22.52 -22.10
N LYS A 153 -20.91 23.54 -21.25
CA LYS A 153 -21.64 24.80 -21.37
C LYS A 153 -21.33 25.50 -22.70
N ALA A 154 -20.05 25.60 -23.07
CA ALA A 154 -19.64 26.19 -24.34
C ALA A 154 -20.20 25.42 -25.55
N ILE A 155 -20.19 24.08 -25.51
CA ILE A 155 -20.77 23.24 -26.56
C ILE A 155 -22.29 23.47 -26.67
N ARG A 156 -23.01 23.54 -25.54
CA ARG A 156 -24.45 23.82 -25.53
C ARG A 156 -24.79 25.18 -26.12
N GLU A 157 -24.04 26.22 -25.75
CA GLU A 157 -24.21 27.57 -26.30
C GLU A 157 -23.96 27.59 -27.81
N ASN A 158 -22.91 26.91 -28.28
CA ASN A 158 -22.62 26.80 -29.71
C ASN A 158 -23.73 26.04 -30.46
N LEU A 159 -24.22 24.93 -29.90
CA LEU A 159 -25.29 24.14 -30.48
C LEU A 159 -26.61 24.94 -30.57
N ASP A 160 -26.94 25.72 -29.54
CA ASP A 160 -28.12 26.60 -29.55
C ASP A 160 -28.04 27.66 -30.67
N LEU A 161 -26.86 28.25 -30.87
CA LEU A 161 -26.60 29.17 -31.98
C LEU A 161 -26.77 28.47 -33.33
N GLN A 162 -26.20 27.28 -33.51
CA GLN A 162 -26.34 26.51 -34.74
C GLN A 162 -27.81 26.15 -35.03
N LEU A 163 -28.57 25.74 -34.01
CA LEU A 163 -30.00 25.44 -34.14
C LEU A 163 -30.80 26.67 -34.58
N LYS A 164 -30.53 27.85 -34.01
CA LYS A 164 -31.15 29.11 -34.44
C LYS A 164 -30.84 29.44 -35.91
N VAL A 165 -29.57 29.28 -36.32
CA VAL A 165 -29.16 29.51 -37.72
C VAL A 165 -29.86 28.54 -38.67
N VAL A 166 -29.93 27.26 -38.32
CA VAL A 166 -30.60 26.24 -39.13
C VAL A 166 -32.10 26.51 -39.22
N SER A 167 -32.75 26.90 -38.10
CA SER A 167 -34.17 27.27 -38.08
C SER A 167 -34.45 28.43 -39.01
N LYS A 168 -33.64 29.51 -38.94
CA LYS A 168 -33.79 30.68 -39.79
C LYS A 168 -33.58 30.34 -41.27
N LYS A 169 -32.55 29.56 -41.59
CA LYS A 169 -32.32 29.09 -42.97
C LYS A 169 -33.48 28.24 -43.50
N LYS A 170 -34.09 27.42 -42.64
CA LYS A 170 -35.26 26.62 -43.00
C LYS A 170 -36.44 27.52 -43.33
N GLU A 171 -36.73 28.52 -42.49
CA GLU A 171 -37.78 29.52 -42.75
C GLU A 171 -37.52 30.30 -44.04
N GLU A 172 -36.28 30.73 -44.29
CA GLU A 172 -35.89 31.41 -45.53
C GLU A 172 -36.06 30.51 -46.76
N LEU A 173 -35.70 29.23 -46.65
CA LEU A 173 -35.85 28.24 -47.71
C LEU A 173 -37.32 27.94 -48.01
N ASP A 174 -38.14 27.77 -46.97
CA ASP A 174 -39.58 27.53 -47.10
C ASP A 174 -40.25 28.75 -47.75
N ALA A 175 -39.91 29.97 -47.31
CA ALA A 175 -40.40 31.20 -47.94
C ALA A 175 -39.95 31.37 -49.40
N ALA A 176 -38.69 31.04 -49.71
CA ALA A 176 -38.18 31.07 -51.08
C ALA A 176 -38.87 30.03 -51.98
N ASN A 177 -39.14 28.83 -51.46
CA ASN A 177 -39.90 27.80 -52.16
C ASN A 177 -41.33 28.26 -52.42
N ASP A 178 -42.01 28.85 -51.44
CA ASP A 178 -43.36 29.40 -51.62
C ASP A 178 -43.38 30.50 -52.68
N LEU A 179 -42.38 31.38 -52.69
CA LEU A 179 -42.26 32.44 -53.69
C LEU A 179 -42.01 31.86 -55.09
N ARG A 180 -41.13 30.86 -55.18
CA ARG A 180 -40.86 30.11 -56.42
C ARG A 180 -42.12 29.43 -56.95
N ILE A 181 -42.91 28.81 -56.08
CA ILE A 181 -44.19 28.19 -56.43
C ILE A 181 -45.15 29.25 -56.97
N ARG A 182 -45.32 30.39 -56.28
CA ARG A 182 -46.21 31.48 -56.75
C ARG A 182 -45.74 32.11 -58.06
N GLU A 183 -44.43 32.26 -58.27
CA GLU A 183 -43.89 32.77 -59.54
C GLU A 183 -44.09 31.75 -60.66
N LEU A 184 -43.90 30.46 -60.39
CA LEU A 184 -44.25 29.39 -61.35
C LEU A 184 -45.75 29.39 -61.66
N GLU A 185 -46.62 29.56 -60.67
CA GLU A 185 -48.09 29.70 -60.86
C GLU A 185 -48.47 30.95 -61.67
N LYS A 186 -47.70 32.04 -61.56
CA LYS A 186 -47.93 33.29 -62.34
C LYS A 186 -47.39 33.21 -63.76
N VAL A 187 -46.20 32.62 -63.95
CA VAL A 187 -45.57 32.45 -65.26
C VAL A 187 -46.30 31.36 -66.06
N ALA A 188 -46.74 30.30 -65.39
CA ALA A 188 -47.66 29.32 -65.94
C ALA A 188 -49.10 29.83 -65.78
N ALA A 189 -49.51 30.85 -66.54
CA ALA A 189 -50.93 31.19 -66.74
C ALA A 189 -51.69 30.06 -67.48
N LEU A 190 -51.58 28.85 -66.93
CA LEU A 190 -52.00 27.51 -67.32
C LEU A 190 -52.35 26.85 -65.99
N SER A 191 -53.58 26.37 -65.84
CA SER A 191 -53.99 25.62 -64.65
C SER A 191 -53.01 24.49 -64.34
N GLN A 192 -52.92 24.06 -63.07
CA GLN A 192 -52.06 22.93 -62.65
C GLN A 192 -52.25 21.67 -63.53
N GLN A 193 -53.45 21.51 -64.09
CA GLN A 193 -53.81 20.48 -65.05
C GLN A 193 -53.10 20.67 -66.40
N GLU A 194 -53.14 21.88 -66.96
CA GLU A 194 -52.55 22.24 -68.25
C GLU A 194 -51.01 22.24 -68.22
N ALA A 195 -50.39 22.68 -67.10
CA ALA A 195 -48.94 22.58 -66.94
C ALA A 195 -48.46 21.13 -66.86
N LYS A 196 -49.24 20.25 -66.22
CA LYS A 196 -48.98 18.82 -66.18
C LYS A 196 -49.15 18.18 -67.56
N GLU A 197 -50.16 18.59 -68.33
CA GLU A 197 -50.36 18.13 -69.71
C GLU A 197 -49.23 18.57 -70.64
N GLN A 198 -48.81 19.84 -70.62
CA GLN A 198 -47.69 20.32 -71.43
C GLN A 198 -46.36 19.65 -71.04
N LEU A 199 -46.13 19.41 -69.74
CA LEU A 199 -44.94 18.68 -69.30
C LEU A 199 -44.97 17.22 -69.78
N LEU A 200 -46.14 16.56 -69.71
CA LEU A 200 -46.33 15.20 -70.23
C LEU A 200 -46.18 15.15 -71.76
N GLU A 201 -46.64 16.16 -72.48
CA GLU A 201 -46.52 16.27 -73.93
C GLU A 201 -45.09 16.56 -74.37
N ALA A 202 -44.36 17.41 -73.64
CA ALA A 202 -42.93 17.63 -73.87
C ALA A 202 -42.10 16.37 -73.57
N ILE A 203 -42.43 15.61 -72.51
CA ILE A 203 -41.81 14.32 -72.22
C ILE A 203 -42.13 13.30 -73.31
N LYS A 204 -43.38 13.24 -73.79
CA LYS A 204 -43.77 12.37 -74.91
C LYS A 204 -43.03 12.74 -76.19
N GLY A 205 -42.96 14.02 -76.57
CA GLY A 205 -42.23 14.46 -77.75
C GLY A 205 -40.73 14.20 -77.66
N LYS A 206 -40.13 14.35 -76.47
CA LYS A 206 -38.73 13.99 -76.22
C LYS A 206 -38.53 12.47 -76.32
N ALA A 207 -39.40 11.68 -75.70
CA ALA A 207 -39.36 10.23 -75.77
C ALA A 207 -39.58 9.70 -77.20
N GLU A 208 -40.47 10.32 -77.99
CA GLU A 208 -40.67 10.01 -79.40
C GLU A 208 -39.45 10.38 -80.25
N THR A 209 -38.80 11.51 -79.97
CA THR A 209 -37.57 11.93 -80.67
C THR A 209 -36.41 10.99 -80.35
N GLU A 210 -36.23 10.62 -79.08
CA GLU A 210 -35.24 9.63 -78.64
C GLU A 210 -35.53 8.24 -79.23
N ALA A 211 -36.80 7.83 -79.25
CA ALA A 211 -37.23 6.58 -79.88
C ALA A 211 -36.97 6.60 -81.39
N MET A 212 -37.25 7.71 -82.08
CA MET A 212 -36.96 7.85 -83.51
C MET A 212 -35.46 7.83 -83.81
N ALA A 213 -34.64 8.47 -82.97
CA ALA A 213 -33.19 8.40 -83.08
C ALA A 213 -32.70 6.95 -82.91
N LEU A 214 -33.22 6.24 -81.90
CA LEU A 214 -32.89 4.84 -81.67
C LEU A 214 -33.32 3.94 -82.83
N ILE A 215 -34.53 4.15 -83.38
CA ILE A 215 -35.03 3.41 -84.55
C ILE A 215 -34.14 3.67 -85.76
N LYS A 216 -33.76 4.94 -86.01
CA LYS A 216 -32.89 5.31 -87.13
C LYS A 216 -31.52 4.65 -87.02
N ASP A 217 -30.89 4.72 -85.84
CA ASP A 217 -29.61 4.07 -85.56
C ASP A 217 -29.69 2.55 -85.73
N THR A 218 -30.78 1.94 -85.26
CA THR A 218 -31.03 0.50 -85.41
C THR A 218 -31.16 0.10 -86.88
N ILE A 219 -31.87 0.88 -87.69
CA ILE A 219 -32.00 0.65 -89.14
C ILE A 219 -30.65 0.82 -89.84
N GLU A 220 -29.84 1.80 -89.44
CA GLU A 220 -28.52 2.04 -90.01
C GLU A 220 -27.54 0.91 -89.68
N GLN A 221 -27.54 0.44 -88.43
CA GLN A 221 -26.79 -0.75 -88.02
C GLN A 221 -27.25 -2.02 -88.74
N ALA A 222 -28.58 -2.20 -88.91
CA ALA A 222 -29.12 -3.32 -89.66
C ALA A 222 -28.66 -3.30 -91.12
N LYS A 223 -28.67 -2.13 -91.79
CA LYS A 223 -28.15 -1.96 -93.15
C LYS A 223 -26.65 -2.24 -93.24
N ALA A 224 -25.86 -1.76 -92.28
CA ALA A 224 -24.41 -2.01 -92.24
C ALA A 224 -24.11 -3.51 -92.06
N THR A 225 -24.85 -4.19 -91.19
CA THR A 225 -24.71 -5.63 -90.93
C THR A 225 -25.13 -6.44 -92.15
N ALA A 226 -26.26 -6.12 -92.76
CA ALA A 226 -26.73 -6.76 -93.99
C ALA A 226 -25.72 -6.63 -95.13
N ASN A 227 -25.10 -5.45 -95.30
CA ASN A 227 -24.07 -5.24 -96.33
C ASN A 227 -22.81 -6.08 -96.05
N LYS A 228 -22.40 -6.20 -94.78
CA LYS A 228 -21.27 -7.05 -94.39
C LYS A 228 -21.55 -8.53 -94.67
N GLU A 229 -22.72 -9.03 -94.30
CA GLU A 229 -23.10 -10.42 -94.57
C GLU A 229 -23.29 -10.69 -96.06
N ALA A 230 -23.88 -9.76 -96.83
CA ALA A 230 -23.98 -9.88 -98.27
C ALA A 230 -22.61 -10.02 -98.94
N LYS A 231 -21.63 -9.19 -98.56
CA LYS A 231 -20.25 -9.30 -99.05
C LYS A 231 -19.61 -10.64 -98.68
N LYS A 232 -19.84 -11.11 -97.45
CA LYS A 232 -19.33 -12.41 -96.99
C LYS A 232 -19.90 -13.57 -97.80
N ILE A 233 -21.21 -13.56 -98.07
CA ILE A 233 -21.88 -14.58 -98.90
C ILE A 233 -21.27 -14.57 -100.31
N VAL A 234 -21.14 -13.41 -100.95
CA VAL A 234 -20.54 -13.31 -102.29
C VAL A 234 -19.11 -13.85 -102.32
N ILE A 235 -18.28 -13.49 -101.34
CA ILE A 235 -16.90 -14.01 -101.25
C ILE A 235 -16.91 -15.53 -101.08
N GLN A 236 -17.76 -16.08 -100.22
CA GLN A 236 -17.88 -17.52 -100.02
C GLN A 236 -18.36 -18.24 -101.28
N THR A 237 -19.33 -17.67 -102.00
CA THR A 237 -19.80 -18.22 -103.28
C THR A 237 -18.69 -18.22 -104.32
N ILE A 238 -17.93 -17.12 -104.46
CA ILE A 238 -16.77 -17.06 -105.36
C ILE A 238 -15.75 -18.13 -104.99
N GLN A 239 -15.36 -18.22 -103.71
CA GLN A 239 -14.40 -19.21 -103.24
C GLN A 239 -14.85 -20.65 -103.51
N ARG A 240 -16.15 -20.93 -103.41
CA ARG A 240 -16.72 -22.27 -103.65
C ARG A 240 -16.83 -22.60 -105.13
N MET A 241 -17.23 -21.64 -105.97
CA MET A 241 -17.43 -21.84 -107.40
C MET A 241 -16.14 -21.76 -108.23
N CYS A 242 -15.10 -21.08 -107.74
CA CYS A 242 -13.84 -20.93 -108.48
C CYS A 242 -13.21 -22.28 -108.85
N ALA A 243 -13.21 -23.27 -107.95
CA ALA A 243 -12.61 -24.57 -108.24
C ALA A 243 -13.36 -25.33 -109.34
N GLU A 244 -14.70 -25.37 -109.27
CA GLU A 244 -15.53 -26.10 -110.24
C GLU A 244 -15.50 -25.41 -111.62
N TYR A 245 -15.66 -24.08 -111.67
CA TYR A 245 -15.75 -23.34 -112.93
C TYR A 245 -14.40 -23.22 -113.65
N THR A 246 -13.28 -23.18 -112.91
CA THR A 246 -11.95 -23.22 -113.53
C THR A 246 -11.74 -24.55 -114.24
N ILE A 247 -12.07 -25.69 -113.62
CA ILE A 247 -11.90 -27.01 -114.23
C ILE A 247 -12.72 -27.11 -115.54
N GLU A 248 -13.97 -26.68 -115.53
CA GLU A 248 -14.87 -26.77 -116.69
C GLU A 248 -14.39 -25.94 -117.89
N ASN A 249 -13.77 -24.77 -117.65
CA ASN A 249 -13.25 -23.92 -118.74
C ASN A 249 -11.82 -24.26 -119.19
N THR A 250 -10.97 -24.83 -118.34
CA THR A 250 -9.57 -25.10 -118.68
C THR A 250 -9.29 -26.52 -119.17
N VAL A 251 -10.23 -27.45 -118.98
CA VAL A 251 -10.05 -28.86 -119.39
C VAL A 251 -11.06 -29.20 -120.47
N SER A 252 -10.57 -29.46 -121.69
CA SER A 252 -11.39 -29.99 -122.79
C SER A 252 -10.99 -31.43 -123.06
N VAL A 253 -11.94 -32.35 -122.92
CA VAL A 253 -11.74 -33.78 -123.19
C VAL A 253 -12.32 -34.10 -124.57
N PHE A 254 -11.50 -34.71 -125.43
CA PHE A 254 -11.91 -35.19 -126.74
C PHE A 254 -11.71 -36.70 -126.80
N ASN A 255 -12.75 -37.43 -127.18
CA ASN A 255 -12.67 -38.87 -127.39
C ASN A 255 -12.16 -39.15 -128.80
N LEU A 256 -11.22 -40.10 -128.94
CA LEU A 256 -10.68 -40.51 -130.24
C LEU A 256 -11.38 -41.77 -130.72
N ASP A 257 -11.72 -41.81 -132.01
CA ASP A 257 -12.47 -42.93 -132.61
C ASP A 257 -11.61 -44.17 -132.92
N SER A 258 -10.27 -44.08 -132.85
CA SER A 258 -9.38 -45.25 -132.99
C SER A 258 -7.99 -45.04 -132.37
N ASP A 259 -7.38 -46.15 -131.93
CA ASP A 259 -6.02 -46.16 -131.35
C ASP A 259 -4.92 -45.82 -132.37
N ASP A 260 -5.17 -46.03 -133.67
CA ASP A 260 -4.24 -45.62 -134.72
C ASP A 260 -4.07 -44.09 -134.75
N LEU A 261 -5.13 -43.33 -134.46
CA LEU A 261 -5.08 -41.87 -134.34
C LEU A 261 -4.30 -41.45 -133.08
N LYS A 262 -4.48 -42.16 -131.96
CA LYS A 262 -3.71 -41.96 -130.71
C LYS A 262 -2.21 -42.12 -130.97
N GLY A 263 -1.81 -43.15 -131.71
CA GLY A 263 -0.42 -43.38 -132.12
C GLY A 263 0.18 -42.25 -132.97
N GLN A 264 -0.59 -41.69 -133.91
CA GLN A 264 -0.15 -40.56 -134.75
C GLN A 264 -0.05 -39.24 -133.98
N ILE A 265 -0.98 -38.97 -133.06
CA ILE A 265 -0.99 -37.75 -132.25
C ILE A 265 0.19 -37.73 -131.26
N ILE A 266 0.60 -38.89 -130.71
CA ILE A 266 1.80 -38.98 -129.85
C ILE A 266 3.08 -38.90 -130.70
N GLY A 267 3.16 -39.73 -131.75
CA GLY A 267 4.33 -39.88 -132.61
C GLY A 267 5.51 -40.59 -131.96
N ARG A 268 6.53 -40.91 -132.77
CA ARG A 268 7.73 -41.65 -132.31
C ARG A 268 8.52 -40.82 -131.28
N GLU A 269 8.60 -41.33 -130.05
CA GLU A 269 9.21 -40.68 -128.86
C GLU A 269 8.47 -39.43 -128.37
N GLY A 270 7.17 -39.31 -128.64
CA GLY A 270 6.36 -38.17 -128.17
C GLY A 270 6.67 -36.86 -128.89
N ARG A 271 7.32 -36.91 -130.05
CA ARG A 271 7.70 -35.71 -130.81
C ARG A 271 6.50 -34.90 -131.32
N ASN A 272 5.40 -35.56 -131.69
CA ASN A 272 4.23 -34.88 -132.24
C ASN A 272 3.43 -34.17 -131.15
N ILE A 273 3.19 -34.84 -130.01
CA ILE A 273 2.46 -34.25 -128.88
C ILE A 273 3.19 -33.02 -128.32
N ARG A 274 4.52 -33.08 -128.14
CA ARG A 274 5.31 -31.91 -127.70
C ARG A 274 5.27 -30.73 -128.69
N ALA A 275 5.22 -31.01 -129.99
CA ALA A 275 5.09 -29.97 -131.01
C ALA A 275 3.71 -29.31 -130.96
N LEU A 276 2.65 -30.09 -130.73
CA LEU A 276 1.28 -29.59 -130.53
C LEU A 276 1.16 -28.76 -129.24
N GLU A 277 1.69 -29.24 -128.12
CA GLU A 277 1.73 -28.52 -126.84
C GLU A 277 2.52 -27.20 -126.97
N ALA A 278 3.68 -27.21 -127.63
CA ALA A 278 4.48 -26.00 -127.85
C ALA A 278 3.80 -24.99 -128.79
N ALA A 279 3.03 -25.47 -129.78
CA ALA A 279 2.31 -24.60 -130.71
C ALA A 279 1.02 -24.02 -130.12
N THR A 280 0.33 -24.75 -129.24
CA THR A 280 -0.97 -24.34 -128.67
C THR A 280 -0.87 -23.74 -127.26
N GLY A 281 0.22 -24.02 -126.53
CA GLY A 281 0.39 -23.62 -125.14
C GLY A 281 -0.50 -24.40 -124.16
N ALA A 282 -1.18 -25.45 -124.60
CA ALA A 282 -1.96 -26.36 -123.75
C ALA A 282 -1.13 -27.58 -123.34
N GLU A 283 -1.39 -28.14 -122.16
CA GLU A 283 -0.85 -29.43 -121.71
C GLU A 283 -1.82 -30.54 -122.14
N ILE A 284 -1.32 -31.53 -122.88
CA ILE A 284 -2.15 -32.59 -123.45
C ILE A 284 -1.85 -33.89 -122.70
N ILE A 285 -2.81 -34.35 -121.91
CA ILE A 285 -2.72 -35.62 -121.20
C ILE A 285 -3.51 -36.67 -121.99
N VAL A 286 -2.86 -37.78 -122.33
CA VAL A 286 -3.51 -38.90 -123.01
C VAL A 286 -3.77 -39.99 -121.97
N ASP A 287 -5.04 -40.24 -121.69
CA ASP A 287 -5.49 -41.35 -120.85
C ASP A 287 -5.74 -42.62 -121.70
N ASP A 288 -5.92 -43.77 -121.06
CA ASP A 288 -6.11 -45.07 -121.73
C ASP A 288 -7.36 -45.13 -122.61
#